data_AF-A0A7H8TEG3-F1
#
_entry.id   AF-A0A7H8TEG3-F1
#
_cell.length_a   1.000
_cell.length_b   1.000
_cell.length_c   1.000
_cell.angle_alpha   90.00
_cell.angle_beta   90.00
_cell.angle_gamma   90.00
#
_symmetry.space_group_name_H-M   'P 1'
#
loop_
_entity.id
_entity.type
_entity.pdbx_description
1 polymer ?
#
loop_
_entity_poly.entity_id
_entity_poly.type
_entity_poly.pdbx_seq_one_letter_code
_entity_poly.pdbx_strand_id
1 'polypeptide(L)'
;MTDLLARPETRSRFQLGKNRKENHPWEIRVVKHPERTQSSQFRAAKATAKLILAELAAADAELPYGPGPWEMHHGGSLWVKTEEGGGGWRMYRARVGIEWSAQFCADPEKVDRLRREAAELIAAFPLTLPALDELGYKRARKLLDTPIEDADGVEAWTDSLFNSCVPLTTPDHSGVLPEAAGEHHYPWPIKAADYFRFDDFQLWVTLPDGTNAGVTPVGRRGSGEGELRIVHARHGSAAGDAVAEAQRRHMMAVVPPDSPIALAAFEQQIPRGARTAAGPLHTGRRAATGGARGGTPR
;
A
#
# COMPACT_ATOMS: atom_id res chain seq x y z
N MET A 1 -5.76 37.76 -1.26
CA MET A 1 -5.21 36.49 -1.77
C MET A 1 -4.41 35.84 -0.65
N THR A 2 -5.11 35.48 0.43
CA THR A 2 -4.51 35.24 1.75
C THR A 2 -4.99 33.92 2.36
N ASP A 3 -5.75 33.12 1.60
CA ASP A 3 -6.55 32.00 2.13
C ASP A 3 -5.97 30.59 1.87
N LEU A 4 -4.72 30.46 1.44
CA LEU A 4 -4.11 29.13 1.31
C LEU A 4 -3.66 28.54 2.66
N LEU A 5 -3.67 29.34 3.73
CA LEU A 5 -3.13 28.94 5.03
C LEU A 5 -4.03 29.47 6.15
N ALA A 6 -5.09 28.73 6.46
CA ALA A 6 -5.57 28.73 7.84
C ALA A 6 -4.37 28.29 8.69
N ARG A 7 -3.74 29.23 9.40
CA ARG A 7 -2.85 28.85 10.51
C ARG A 7 -3.69 27.94 11.39
N PRO A 8 -3.23 26.72 11.73
CA PRO A 8 -3.91 25.94 12.75
C PRO A 8 -3.63 26.65 14.08
N GLU A 9 -4.39 27.71 14.36
CA GLU A 9 -4.67 28.12 15.71
C GLU A 9 -5.43 26.95 16.32
N THR A 10 -4.71 26.16 17.12
CA THR A 10 -5.22 24.99 17.84
C THR A 10 -5.63 23.80 16.97
N ARG A 11 -4.68 22.91 16.66
CA ARG A 11 -4.94 21.45 16.58
C ARG A 11 -3.62 20.68 16.45
N SER A 12 -3.08 20.28 17.59
CA SER A 12 -1.87 19.48 17.78
C SER A 12 -2.10 17.98 17.52
N ARG A 13 -2.78 17.59 16.42
CA ARG A 13 -3.13 16.17 16.22
C ARG A 13 -2.00 15.31 15.65
N PHE A 14 -0.97 15.90 15.06
CA PHE A 14 0.10 15.13 14.41
C PHE A 14 1.47 15.65 14.81
N GLN A 15 2.24 14.79 15.47
CA GLN A 15 3.64 15.02 15.80
C GLN A 15 4.50 14.40 14.72
N LEU A 16 5.51 15.11 14.21
CA LEU A 16 6.55 14.46 13.42
C LEU A 16 7.24 13.37 14.26
N GLY A 17 7.59 12.27 13.61
CA GLY A 17 8.42 11.22 14.19
C GLY A 17 9.86 11.71 14.36
N LYS A 18 10.69 10.86 14.97
CA LYS A 18 12.14 11.10 15.01
C LYS A 18 12.67 11.10 13.56
N ASN A 19 13.71 11.88 13.31
CA ASN A 19 14.47 11.76 12.07
C ASN A 19 14.90 10.28 11.94
N ARG A 20 14.53 9.63 10.85
CA ARG A 20 15.11 8.35 10.50
C ARG A 20 16.44 8.68 9.83
N LYS A 21 17.52 8.44 10.57
CA LYS A 21 18.88 8.40 10.04
C LYS A 21 19.29 6.94 10.00
N GLU A 22 19.59 6.45 8.81
CA GLU A 22 20.47 5.31 8.63
C GLU A 22 21.88 5.86 8.36
N ASN A 23 22.89 5.01 8.17
CA ASN A 23 24.29 5.43 7.93
C ASN A 23 24.51 6.14 6.57
N HIS A 24 23.49 6.80 6.03
CA HIS A 24 23.41 7.29 4.66
C HIS A 24 22.96 8.76 4.61
N PRO A 25 23.30 9.52 3.54
CA PRO A 25 23.18 10.98 3.51
C PRO A 25 21.74 11.51 3.32
N TRP A 26 20.71 10.68 3.44
CA TRP A 26 19.32 11.11 3.35
C TRP A 26 18.68 11.22 4.74
N GLU A 27 17.90 12.26 4.96
CA GLU A 27 17.12 12.47 6.18
C GLU A 27 15.67 12.71 5.80
N ILE A 28 14.78 11.78 6.14
CA ILE A 28 13.33 11.98 5.99
C ILE A 28 12.66 12.02 7.37
N ARG A 29 11.80 13.03 7.57
CA ARG A 29 10.93 13.12 8.74
C ARG A 29 9.59 12.48 8.42
N VAL A 30 9.45 11.21 8.78
CA VAL A 30 8.16 10.51 8.73
C VAL A 30 7.31 10.95 9.92
N VAL A 31 5.99 10.98 9.75
CA VAL A 31 5.05 11.25 10.86
C VAL A 31 5.20 10.17 11.92
N LYS A 32 5.05 10.52 13.20
CA LYS A 32 5.00 9.53 14.26
C LYS A 32 3.73 8.70 14.08
N HIS A 33 3.89 7.49 13.58
CA HIS A 33 2.83 6.49 13.55
C HIS A 33 2.97 5.55 14.75
N PRO A 34 1.88 4.92 15.24
CA PRO A 34 1.96 3.85 16.22
C PRO A 34 3.00 2.81 15.82
N GLU A 35 3.65 2.19 16.82
CA GLU A 35 4.52 1.06 16.54
C GLU A 35 3.69 -0.08 15.96
N ARG A 36 4.23 -0.69 14.91
CA ARG A 36 3.58 -1.83 14.27
C ARG A 36 3.62 -3.02 15.22
N THR A 37 2.46 -3.53 15.58
CA THR A 37 2.31 -4.85 16.21
C THR A 37 2.11 -5.92 15.14
N GLN A 38 2.68 -7.11 15.32
CA GLN A 38 2.41 -8.23 14.39
C GLN A 38 1.04 -8.83 14.67
N SER A 39 0.15 -8.81 13.68
CA SER A 39 -1.14 -9.48 13.75
C SER A 39 -0.98 -10.99 13.94
N SER A 40 -2.05 -11.66 14.38
CA SER A 40 -2.10 -13.13 14.40
C SER A 40 -2.06 -13.74 13.00
N GLN A 41 -2.41 -12.97 11.96
CA GLN A 41 -2.30 -13.35 10.56
C GLN A 41 -0.84 -13.44 10.13
N PHE A 42 -0.12 -12.34 10.33
CA PHE A 42 1.29 -12.25 9.94
C PHE A 42 2.18 -13.21 10.74
N ARG A 43 1.90 -13.41 12.04
CA ARG A 43 2.66 -14.38 12.85
C ARG A 43 2.50 -15.81 12.33
N ALA A 44 1.29 -16.20 11.91
CA ALA A 44 1.05 -17.52 11.34
C ALA A 44 1.78 -17.67 10.00
N ALA A 45 1.65 -16.69 9.10
CA ALA A 45 2.36 -16.69 7.82
C ALA A 45 3.89 -16.79 8.00
N LYS A 46 4.45 -15.99 8.92
CA LYS A 46 5.87 -15.99 9.25
C LYS A 46 6.35 -17.33 9.81
N ALA A 47 5.56 -17.97 10.67
CA ALA A 47 5.87 -19.29 11.20
C ALA A 47 5.91 -20.34 10.08
N THR A 48 4.91 -20.34 9.21
CA THR A 48 4.82 -21.27 8.08
C THR A 48 5.95 -21.06 7.06
N ALA A 49 6.23 -19.81 6.68
CA ALA A 49 7.33 -19.51 5.75
C ALA A 49 8.69 -19.99 6.28
N LYS A 50 8.94 -19.89 7.59
CA LYS A 50 10.15 -20.44 8.21
C LYS A 50 10.24 -21.95 8.12
N LEU A 51 9.12 -22.67 8.27
CA LEU A 51 9.10 -24.13 8.12
C LEU A 51 9.35 -24.53 6.67
N ILE A 52 8.75 -23.83 5.71
CA ILE A 52 9.02 -24.03 4.27
C ILE A 52 10.51 -23.85 3.97
N LEU A 53 11.12 -22.77 4.45
CA LEU A 53 12.55 -22.50 4.25
C LEU A 53 13.45 -23.53 4.94
N ALA A 54 13.04 -24.06 6.09
CA ALA A 54 13.76 -25.13 6.78
C ALA A 54 13.70 -26.46 6.00
N GLU A 55 12.54 -26.81 5.41
CA GLU A 55 12.44 -27.97 4.52
C GLU A 55 13.33 -27.82 3.28
N LEU A 56 13.34 -26.63 2.66
CA LEU A 56 14.22 -26.36 1.52
C LEU A 56 15.70 -26.52 1.89
N ALA A 57 16.11 -25.93 3.02
CA ALA A 57 17.49 -26.05 3.49
C ALA A 57 17.87 -27.51 3.84
N ALA A 58 16.95 -28.27 4.45
CA ALA A 58 17.19 -29.68 4.79
C ALA A 58 17.32 -30.57 3.54
N ALA A 59 16.67 -30.18 2.44
CA ALA A 59 16.76 -30.85 1.15
C ALA A 59 17.93 -30.37 0.27
N ASP A 60 18.79 -29.48 0.78
CA ASP A 60 19.86 -28.81 0.01
C ASP A 60 19.31 -28.11 -1.26
N ALA A 61 18.07 -27.63 -1.18
CA ALA A 61 17.39 -26.94 -2.28
C ALA A 61 17.70 -25.44 -2.29
N GLU A 62 17.61 -24.83 -3.47
CA GLU A 62 17.83 -23.39 -3.63
C GLU A 62 16.80 -22.57 -2.84
N LEU A 63 17.30 -21.60 -2.08
CA LEU A 63 16.50 -20.65 -1.32
C LEU A 63 16.26 -19.39 -2.18
N PRO A 64 15.01 -18.88 -2.31
CA PRO A 64 14.69 -17.82 -3.28
C PRO A 64 15.52 -16.53 -3.20
N TYR A 65 16.03 -16.20 -2.01
CA TYR A 65 16.89 -15.04 -1.76
C TYR A 65 18.16 -15.43 -1.02
N GLY A 66 18.61 -16.68 -1.19
CA GLY A 66 19.77 -17.20 -0.49
C GLY A 66 19.56 -17.45 1.01
N PRO A 67 20.64 -17.79 1.73
CA PRO A 67 20.59 -18.13 3.14
C PRO A 67 20.23 -16.91 4.01
N GLY A 68 19.54 -17.18 5.13
CA GLY A 68 19.15 -16.16 6.09
C GLY A 68 20.33 -15.53 6.87
N PRO A 69 20.04 -14.64 7.84
CA PRO A 69 18.71 -14.36 8.40
C PRO A 69 17.79 -13.60 7.42
N TRP A 70 16.51 -13.95 7.45
CA TRP A 70 15.49 -13.34 6.59
C TRP A 70 14.59 -12.37 7.33
N GLU A 71 14.26 -11.28 6.65
CA GLU A 71 13.24 -10.33 7.01
C GLU A 71 12.00 -10.61 6.18
N MET A 72 10.94 -11.09 6.84
CA MET A 72 9.71 -11.51 6.19
C MET A 72 8.92 -10.30 5.71
N HIS A 73 9.18 -9.87 4.47
CA HIS A 73 8.65 -8.65 3.87
C HIS A 73 7.23 -8.85 3.32
N HIS A 74 6.45 -7.77 3.31
CA HIS A 74 5.10 -7.67 2.75
C HIS A 74 5.17 -7.33 1.26
N GLY A 75 5.01 -8.29 0.35
CA GLY A 75 5.27 -7.95 -1.06
C GLY A 75 5.00 -9.01 -2.11
N GLY A 76 4.03 -9.89 -1.92
CA GLY A 76 3.57 -10.87 -2.89
C GLY A 76 4.41 -12.14 -2.97
N SER A 77 4.43 -12.98 -1.94
CA SER A 77 5.03 -14.33 -1.98
C SER A 77 3.98 -15.42 -2.18
N LEU A 78 3.97 -16.09 -3.33
CA LEU A 78 3.07 -17.20 -3.60
C LEU A 78 3.85 -18.51 -3.51
N TRP A 79 3.72 -19.19 -2.37
CA TRP A 79 4.39 -20.47 -2.12
C TRP A 79 3.56 -21.64 -2.66
N VAL A 80 4.17 -22.50 -3.46
CA VAL A 80 3.56 -23.71 -4.01
C VAL A 80 4.42 -24.94 -3.73
N LYS A 81 3.78 -26.10 -3.60
CA LYS A 81 4.44 -27.39 -3.48
C LYS A 81 4.34 -28.15 -4.81
N THR A 82 5.47 -28.58 -5.35
CA THR A 82 5.56 -29.28 -6.65
C THR A 82 5.93 -30.74 -6.45
N GLU A 83 5.44 -31.63 -7.32
CA GLU A 83 5.97 -33.01 -7.44
C GLU A 83 7.29 -33.02 -8.24
N GLU A 84 7.38 -32.15 -9.24
CA GLU A 84 8.51 -32.04 -10.15
C GLU A 84 9.81 -31.65 -9.42
N GLY A 85 10.92 -32.33 -9.77
CA GLY A 85 12.22 -32.15 -9.12
C GLY A 85 12.36 -32.87 -7.78
N GLY A 86 11.45 -33.81 -7.45
CA GLY A 86 11.53 -34.63 -6.24
C GLY A 86 10.73 -34.13 -5.03
N GLY A 87 9.71 -33.27 -5.23
CA GLY A 87 8.84 -32.85 -4.14
C GLY A 87 9.28 -31.55 -3.42
N GLY A 88 9.43 -30.44 -4.14
CA GLY A 88 10.00 -29.19 -3.61
C GLY A 88 8.98 -28.09 -3.31
N TRP A 89 9.33 -27.16 -2.44
CA TRP A 89 8.64 -25.86 -2.37
C TRP A 89 9.21 -24.91 -3.44
N ARG A 90 8.37 -24.09 -4.04
CA ARG A 90 8.78 -22.99 -4.93
C ARG A 90 8.05 -21.72 -4.51
N MET A 91 8.72 -20.58 -4.60
CA MET A 91 8.10 -19.28 -4.40
C MET A 91 7.96 -18.56 -5.74
N TYR A 92 6.73 -18.21 -6.08
CA TYR A 92 6.44 -17.28 -7.17
C TYR A 92 6.22 -15.88 -6.61
N ARG A 93 6.64 -14.87 -7.36
CA ARG A 93 6.30 -13.48 -7.06
C ARG A 93 4.90 -13.21 -7.59
N ALA A 94 4.01 -12.71 -6.74
CA ALA A 94 2.74 -12.20 -7.22
C ALA A 94 2.99 -11.06 -8.21
N ARG A 95 2.07 -10.88 -9.18
CA ARG A 95 2.11 -9.75 -10.11
C ARG A 95 2.25 -8.42 -9.36
N VAL A 96 1.53 -8.31 -8.25
CA VAL A 96 1.57 -7.18 -7.33
C VAL A 96 1.52 -7.70 -5.90
N GLY A 97 2.38 -7.14 -5.05
CA GLY A 97 2.34 -7.33 -3.61
C GLY A 97 1.88 -6.07 -2.90
N ILE A 98 1.17 -6.24 -1.79
CA ILE A 98 0.72 -5.15 -0.93
C ILE A 98 1.73 -4.99 0.21
N GLU A 99 2.45 -3.86 0.19
CA GLU A 99 3.22 -3.40 1.35
C GLU A 99 2.26 -3.11 2.51
N TRP A 100 2.69 -3.34 3.75
CA TRP A 100 1.79 -3.25 4.90
C TRP A 100 1.08 -1.89 5.00
N SER A 101 1.78 -0.78 4.75
CA SER A 101 1.18 0.56 4.81
C SER A 101 0.24 0.87 3.63
N ALA A 102 0.39 0.17 2.51
CA ALA A 102 -0.43 0.40 1.33
C ALA A 102 -1.85 -0.20 1.46
N GLN A 103 -2.07 -1.09 2.42
CA GLN A 103 -3.40 -1.67 2.68
C GLN A 103 -4.47 -0.60 2.97
N PHE A 104 -4.08 0.53 3.58
CA PHE A 104 -5.01 1.59 4.01
C PHE A 104 -5.63 2.37 2.84
N CYS A 105 -5.07 2.26 1.63
CA CYS A 105 -5.65 2.83 0.42
C CYS A 105 -6.17 1.77 -0.55
N ALA A 106 -6.09 0.49 -0.19
CA ALA A 106 -6.43 -0.60 -1.09
C ALA A 106 -7.95 -0.75 -1.27
N ASP A 107 -8.34 -0.90 -2.52
CA ASP A 107 -9.69 -1.20 -2.96
C ASP A 107 -9.97 -2.71 -2.83
N PRO A 108 -10.92 -3.13 -1.97
CA PRO A 108 -11.25 -4.54 -1.78
C PRO A 108 -11.51 -5.30 -3.08
N GLU A 109 -12.16 -4.70 -4.07
CA GLU A 109 -12.46 -5.36 -5.35
C GLU A 109 -11.17 -5.68 -6.13
N LYS A 110 -10.21 -4.76 -6.09
CA LYS A 110 -8.92 -4.94 -6.76
C LYS A 110 -8.04 -5.93 -6.00
N VAL A 111 -8.06 -5.92 -4.67
CA VAL A 111 -7.36 -6.91 -3.86
C VAL A 111 -7.98 -8.31 -4.03
N ASP A 112 -9.30 -8.42 -4.15
CA ASP A 112 -9.97 -9.70 -4.44
C ASP A 112 -9.52 -10.29 -5.78
N ARG A 113 -9.20 -9.44 -6.77
CA ARG A 113 -8.60 -9.90 -8.02
C ARG A 113 -7.25 -10.57 -7.80
N LEU A 114 -6.38 -9.99 -6.97
CA LEU A 114 -5.10 -10.59 -6.59
C LEU A 114 -5.30 -11.92 -5.86
N ARG A 115 -6.31 -12.02 -4.98
CA ARG A 115 -6.69 -13.29 -4.33
C ARG A 115 -7.10 -14.34 -5.35
N ARG A 116 -7.94 -13.99 -6.34
CA ARG A 116 -8.37 -14.94 -7.38
C ARG A 116 -7.20 -15.43 -8.24
N GLU A 117 -6.29 -14.54 -8.64
CA GLU A 117 -5.08 -14.91 -9.37
C GLU A 117 -4.20 -15.88 -8.55
N ALA A 118 -4.03 -15.61 -7.26
CA ALA A 118 -3.33 -16.52 -6.36
C ALA A 118 -4.06 -17.87 -6.23
N ALA A 119 -5.39 -17.87 -6.09
CA ALA A 119 -6.19 -19.09 -6.00
C ALA A 119 -6.06 -19.96 -7.26
N GLU A 120 -6.05 -19.34 -8.44
CA GLU A 120 -5.80 -20.02 -9.72
C GLU A 120 -4.41 -20.67 -9.75
N LEU A 121 -3.37 -19.94 -9.33
CA LEU A 121 -2.02 -20.50 -9.22
C LEU A 121 -1.99 -21.69 -8.24
N ILE A 122 -2.52 -21.53 -7.03
CA ILE A 122 -2.51 -22.60 -6.02
C ILE A 122 -3.28 -23.83 -6.50
N ALA A 123 -4.39 -23.65 -7.23
CA ALA A 123 -5.17 -24.76 -7.80
C ALA A 123 -4.36 -25.58 -8.82
N ALA A 124 -3.43 -24.96 -9.53
CA ALA A 124 -2.53 -25.66 -10.46
C ALA A 124 -1.47 -26.53 -9.75
N PHE A 125 -1.27 -26.36 -8.43
CA PHE A 125 -0.31 -27.12 -7.63
C PHE A 125 -1.04 -27.85 -6.48
N PRO A 126 -1.67 -29.01 -6.75
CA PRO A 126 -2.63 -29.65 -5.84
C PRO A 126 -2.04 -30.09 -4.50
N LEU A 127 -0.71 -30.28 -4.40
CA LEU A 127 -0.03 -30.61 -3.14
C LEU A 127 0.10 -29.42 -2.18
N THR A 128 -0.10 -28.19 -2.67
CA THR A 128 0.18 -26.99 -1.88
C THR A 128 -0.71 -26.88 -0.65
N LEU A 129 -2.04 -27.02 -0.81
CA LEU A 129 -2.96 -26.85 0.32
C LEU A 129 -2.80 -27.95 1.38
N PRO A 130 -2.69 -29.25 1.03
CA PRO A 130 -2.36 -30.29 1.99
C PRO A 130 -1.03 -30.03 2.74
N ALA A 131 0.03 -29.65 2.02
CA ALA A 131 1.32 -29.39 2.64
C ALA A 131 1.27 -28.17 3.59
N LEU A 132 0.58 -27.09 3.20
CA LEU A 132 0.34 -25.95 4.09
C LEU A 132 -0.46 -26.35 5.33
N ASP A 133 -1.43 -27.25 5.18
CA ASP A 133 -2.20 -27.79 6.29
C ASP A 133 -1.31 -28.59 7.25
N GLU A 134 -0.43 -29.44 6.76
CA GLU A 134 0.53 -30.22 7.56
C GLU A 134 1.49 -29.31 8.35
N LEU A 135 1.91 -28.20 7.75
CA LEU A 135 2.69 -27.15 8.40
C LEU A 135 1.87 -26.28 9.38
N GLY A 136 0.59 -26.59 9.58
CA GLY A 136 -0.29 -25.90 10.53
C GLY A 136 -0.92 -24.61 9.99
N TYR A 137 -0.74 -24.26 8.72
CA TYR A 137 -1.34 -23.09 8.09
C TYR A 137 -2.78 -23.33 7.62
N LYS A 138 -3.64 -23.79 8.55
CA LYS A 138 -5.02 -24.23 8.32
C LYS A 138 -5.97 -23.18 7.73
N ARG A 139 -5.52 -21.94 7.58
CA ARG A 139 -6.30 -20.82 7.03
C ARG A 139 -6.11 -20.63 5.53
N ALA A 140 -5.17 -21.33 4.90
CA ALA A 140 -4.84 -21.20 3.49
C ALA A 140 -6.09 -21.26 2.60
N ARG A 141 -6.86 -22.35 2.73
CA ARG A 141 -8.08 -22.58 1.95
C ARG A 141 -9.11 -21.47 2.16
N LYS A 142 -9.41 -21.12 3.41
CA LYS A 142 -10.37 -20.05 3.73
C LYS A 142 -9.97 -18.72 3.10
N LEU A 143 -8.69 -18.33 3.18
CA LEU A 143 -8.20 -17.09 2.58
C LEU A 143 -8.34 -17.07 1.06
N LEU A 144 -8.15 -18.22 0.40
CA LEU A 144 -8.30 -18.32 -1.05
C LEU A 144 -9.76 -18.42 -1.49
N ASP A 145 -10.65 -18.98 -0.67
CA ASP A 145 -12.05 -19.20 -1.04
C ASP A 145 -12.98 -18.05 -0.63
N THR A 146 -12.56 -17.17 0.28
CA THR A 146 -13.39 -16.07 0.80
C THR A 146 -13.16 -14.79 -0.01
N PRO A 147 -14.22 -14.21 -0.63
CA PRO A 147 -14.12 -12.91 -1.28
C PRO A 147 -13.64 -11.81 -0.33
N ILE A 148 -12.86 -10.87 -0.86
CA ILE A 148 -12.41 -9.67 -0.14
C ILE A 148 -13.37 -8.53 -0.47
N GLU A 149 -14.16 -8.10 0.51
CA GLU A 149 -15.24 -7.12 0.32
C GLU A 149 -15.02 -5.83 1.12
N ASP A 150 -14.12 -5.86 2.10
CA ASP A 150 -13.90 -4.78 3.06
C ASP A 150 -12.44 -4.66 3.50
N ALA A 151 -12.17 -3.71 4.40
CA ALA A 151 -10.84 -3.43 4.93
C ALA A 151 -10.29 -4.59 5.77
N ASP A 152 -11.13 -5.34 6.47
CA ASP A 152 -10.71 -6.48 7.29
C ASP A 152 -10.23 -7.63 6.39
N GLY A 153 -10.91 -7.86 5.26
CA GLY A 153 -10.48 -8.79 4.21
C GLY A 153 -9.14 -8.37 3.57
N VAL A 154 -8.96 -7.08 3.32
CA VAL A 154 -7.69 -6.51 2.82
C VAL A 154 -6.57 -6.72 3.83
N GLU A 155 -6.79 -6.46 5.12
CA GLU A 155 -5.81 -6.69 6.19
C GLU A 155 -5.43 -8.17 6.27
N ALA A 156 -6.42 -9.07 6.27
CA ALA A 156 -6.21 -10.50 6.30
C ALA A 156 -5.40 -10.99 5.10
N TRP A 157 -5.66 -10.47 3.90
CA TRP A 157 -4.88 -10.78 2.69
C TRP A 157 -3.46 -10.23 2.77
N THR A 158 -3.31 -8.97 3.17
CA THR A 158 -2.01 -8.28 3.29
C THR A 158 -1.07 -9.06 4.20
N ASP A 159 -1.56 -9.53 5.33
CA ASP A 159 -0.79 -10.30 6.32
C ASP A 159 -0.75 -11.81 6.06
N SER A 160 -1.40 -12.30 4.99
CA SER A 160 -1.40 -13.72 4.64
C SER A 160 -0.06 -14.21 4.09
N LEU A 161 0.16 -15.52 4.06
CA LEU A 161 1.32 -16.12 3.41
C LEU A 161 1.36 -15.86 1.89
N PHE A 162 0.20 -15.60 1.27
CA PHE A 162 0.05 -15.35 -0.16
C PHE A 162 0.45 -13.92 -0.59
N ASN A 163 0.73 -13.05 0.38
CA ASN A 163 1.21 -11.69 0.15
C ASN A 163 2.45 -11.37 0.98
N SER A 164 2.45 -11.72 2.25
CA SER A 164 3.57 -11.47 3.16
C SER A 164 4.53 -12.66 3.23
N CYS A 165 5.71 -12.42 3.80
CA CYS A 165 6.77 -13.40 3.98
C CYS A 165 7.54 -13.73 2.70
N VAL A 166 7.82 -12.68 1.93
CA VAL A 166 8.96 -12.66 1.00
C VAL A 166 10.23 -12.71 1.86
N PRO A 167 11.08 -13.74 1.78
CA PRO A 167 12.15 -13.96 2.74
C PRO A 167 13.42 -13.21 2.31
N LEU A 168 13.38 -11.88 2.35
CA LEU A 168 14.50 -11.04 1.90
C LEU A 168 15.64 -11.08 2.92
N THR A 169 16.89 -11.04 2.44
CA THR A 169 18.04 -10.75 3.31
C THR A 169 18.04 -9.25 3.67
N THR A 170 18.75 -8.83 4.72
CA THR A 170 18.82 -7.40 5.07
C THR A 170 19.33 -6.51 3.92
N PRO A 171 20.38 -6.91 3.16
CA PRO A 171 20.78 -6.18 1.96
C PRO A 171 19.71 -6.08 0.87
N ASP A 172 18.85 -7.09 0.72
CA ASP A 172 17.77 -7.08 -0.28
C ASP A 172 16.51 -6.35 0.20
N HIS A 173 16.34 -6.24 1.52
CA HIS A 173 15.20 -5.60 2.16
C HIS A 173 15.41 -4.09 2.37
N SER A 174 16.66 -3.63 2.38
CA SER A 174 17.03 -2.23 2.56
C SER A 174 17.70 -1.68 1.30
N GLY A 175 17.60 -0.37 1.08
CA GLY A 175 18.17 0.28 -0.09
C GLY A 175 18.41 1.77 0.13
N VAL A 176 19.44 2.30 -0.53
CA VAL A 176 19.74 3.72 -0.53
C VAL A 176 19.09 4.35 -1.75
N LEU A 177 18.17 5.30 -1.53
CA LEU A 177 17.62 6.09 -2.62
C LEU A 177 18.73 6.99 -3.21
N PRO A 178 18.88 7.06 -4.54
CA PRO A 178 19.78 8.02 -5.17
C PRO A 178 19.37 9.46 -4.83
N GLU A 179 20.33 10.38 -4.86
CA GLU A 179 20.08 11.80 -4.52
C GLU A 179 19.08 12.49 -5.45
N ALA A 180 18.96 12.00 -6.69
CA ALA A 180 17.96 12.50 -7.63
C ALA A 180 16.55 12.05 -7.22
N ALA A 181 15.60 12.99 -7.13
CA ALA A 181 14.19 12.64 -6.95
C ALA A 181 13.60 12.12 -8.28
N GLY A 182 12.89 10.98 -8.24
CA GLY A 182 12.26 10.40 -9.42
C GLY A 182 11.40 9.18 -9.09
N GLU A 183 10.31 9.00 -9.85
CA GLU A 183 9.38 7.86 -9.67
C GLU A 183 10.07 6.51 -9.85
N HIS A 184 11.08 6.44 -10.72
CA HIS A 184 11.93 5.26 -10.94
C HIS A 184 12.81 4.87 -9.75
N HIS A 185 12.89 5.73 -8.72
CA HIS A 185 13.69 5.47 -7.53
C HIS A 185 12.88 4.84 -6.39
N TYR A 186 11.55 4.81 -6.48
CA TYR A 186 10.73 4.17 -5.46
C TYR A 186 10.68 2.64 -5.63
N PRO A 187 10.73 1.88 -4.52
CA PRO A 187 10.67 0.43 -4.58
C PRO A 187 9.35 -0.03 -5.17
N TRP A 188 9.40 -1.12 -5.94
CA TRP A 188 8.25 -1.66 -6.68
C TRP A 188 6.96 -1.82 -5.84
N PRO A 189 6.98 -2.28 -4.57
CA PRO A 189 5.76 -2.40 -3.76
C PRO A 189 4.98 -1.09 -3.60
N ILE A 190 5.67 0.06 -3.58
CA ILE A 190 5.02 1.37 -3.48
C ILE A 190 4.44 1.78 -4.83
N LYS A 191 5.20 1.61 -5.91
CA LYS A 191 4.73 1.91 -7.27
C LYS A 191 3.56 1.02 -7.68
N ALA A 192 3.53 -0.22 -7.22
CA ALA A 192 2.48 -1.17 -7.54
C ALA A 192 1.14 -0.86 -6.85
N ALA A 193 1.09 0.11 -5.93
CA ALA A 193 -0.16 0.53 -5.29
C ALA A 193 -1.21 1.00 -6.31
N ASP A 194 -0.82 1.54 -7.47
CA ASP A 194 -1.75 1.91 -8.54
C ASP A 194 -2.60 0.74 -9.07
N TYR A 195 -2.14 -0.50 -8.91
CA TYR A 195 -2.90 -1.67 -9.33
C TYR A 195 -4.03 -2.04 -8.38
N PHE A 196 -3.98 -1.61 -7.12
CA PHE A 196 -4.94 -2.01 -6.10
C PHE A 196 -5.56 -0.87 -5.29
N ARG A 197 -5.05 0.36 -5.35
CA ARG A 197 -5.63 1.48 -4.59
C ARG A 197 -6.97 1.94 -5.19
N PHE A 198 -7.78 2.60 -4.37
CA PHE A 198 -8.97 3.31 -4.87
C PHE A 198 -8.57 4.38 -5.89
N ASP A 199 -9.36 4.52 -6.95
CA ASP A 199 -9.13 5.49 -8.04
C ASP A 199 -9.77 6.86 -7.79
N ASP A 200 -10.48 7.02 -6.68
CA ASP A 200 -11.34 8.16 -6.40
C ASP A 200 -10.65 9.28 -5.60
N PHE A 201 -9.33 9.22 -5.43
CA PHE A 201 -8.54 10.25 -4.75
C PHE A 201 -7.41 10.77 -5.63
N GLN A 202 -7.34 12.09 -5.82
CA GLN A 202 -6.28 12.74 -6.60
C GLN A 202 -5.07 13.07 -5.72
N LEU A 203 -3.98 12.32 -5.93
CA LEU A 203 -2.72 12.52 -5.18
C LEU A 203 -1.95 13.75 -5.65
N TRP A 204 -2.09 14.12 -6.93
CA TRP A 204 -1.46 15.31 -7.51
C TRP A 204 -2.54 16.31 -7.88
N VAL A 205 -2.51 17.49 -7.25
CA VAL A 205 -3.47 18.56 -7.50
C VAL A 205 -2.75 19.78 -8.07
N THR A 206 -3.30 20.36 -9.12
CA THR A 206 -2.82 21.63 -9.69
C THR A 206 -3.27 22.79 -8.80
N LEU A 207 -2.30 23.60 -8.38
CA LEU A 207 -2.48 24.78 -7.55
C LEU A 207 -2.88 26.00 -8.40
N PRO A 208 -3.44 27.06 -7.78
CA PRO A 208 -3.83 28.28 -8.49
C PRO A 208 -2.69 28.99 -9.24
N ASP A 209 -1.44 28.79 -8.81
CA ASP A 209 -0.25 29.34 -9.47
C ASP A 209 0.26 28.49 -10.66
N GLY A 210 -0.49 27.44 -11.02
CA GLY A 210 -0.16 26.51 -12.11
C GLY A 210 0.87 25.44 -11.74
N THR A 211 1.39 25.43 -10.50
CA THR A 211 2.27 24.36 -10.02
C THR A 211 1.47 23.17 -9.48
N ASN A 212 2.12 22.03 -9.22
CA ASN A 212 1.47 20.85 -8.66
C ASN A 212 1.87 20.64 -7.19
N ALA A 213 0.92 20.16 -6.40
CA ALA A 213 1.13 19.68 -5.05
C ALA A 213 0.84 18.18 -4.95
N GLY A 214 1.72 17.46 -4.25
CA GLY A 214 1.47 16.10 -3.80
C GLY A 214 0.73 16.15 -2.46
N VAL A 215 -0.39 15.43 -2.37
CA VAL A 215 -1.31 15.51 -1.24
C VAL A 215 -1.75 14.13 -0.74
N THR A 216 -2.13 14.04 0.53
CA THR A 216 -2.63 12.81 1.17
C THR A 216 -3.81 13.14 2.10
N PRO A 217 -4.84 12.28 2.19
CA PRO A 217 -5.93 12.51 3.13
C PRO A 217 -5.43 12.39 4.58
N VAL A 218 -6.01 13.17 5.49
CA VAL A 218 -5.72 13.05 6.93
C VAL A 218 -6.48 11.88 7.55
N GLY A 219 -7.73 11.70 7.14
CA GLY A 219 -8.60 10.62 7.57
C GLY A 219 -8.62 9.43 6.62
N ARG A 220 -9.11 8.29 7.12
CA ARG A 220 -9.43 7.12 6.30
C ARG A 220 -10.60 7.40 5.36
N ARG A 221 -10.58 6.81 4.17
CA ARG A 221 -11.66 6.93 3.18
C ARG A 221 -13.01 6.59 3.82
N GLY A 222 -14.00 7.46 3.63
CA GLY A 222 -15.33 7.31 4.23
C GLY A 222 -15.48 7.72 5.70
N SER A 223 -14.44 8.24 6.35
CA SER A 223 -14.54 8.76 7.73
C SER A 223 -15.39 10.03 7.87
N GLY A 224 -15.62 10.74 6.77
CA GLY A 224 -16.19 12.08 6.77
C GLY A 224 -15.18 13.21 6.94
N GLU A 225 -13.89 12.89 7.11
CA GLU A 225 -12.82 13.87 7.26
C GLU A 225 -12.27 14.29 5.89
N GLY A 226 -12.50 15.55 5.53
CA GLY A 226 -12.00 16.15 4.28
C GLY A 226 -10.71 16.96 4.44
N GLU A 227 -10.10 16.96 5.63
CA GLU A 227 -8.81 17.63 5.83
C GLU A 227 -7.73 16.93 4.99
N LEU A 228 -6.89 17.75 4.36
CA LEU A 228 -5.90 17.28 3.40
C LEU A 228 -4.51 17.74 3.83
N ARG A 229 -3.53 16.84 3.77
CA ARG A 229 -2.13 17.16 3.99
C ARG A 229 -1.44 17.44 2.67
N ILE A 230 -0.66 18.52 2.61
CA ILE A 230 0.31 18.77 1.54
C ILE A 230 1.63 18.10 1.93
N VAL A 231 2.06 17.10 1.16
CA VAL A 231 3.31 16.36 1.40
C VAL A 231 4.44 16.84 0.49
N HIS A 232 4.11 17.44 -0.64
CA HIS A 232 5.07 17.99 -1.59
C HIS A 232 4.49 19.20 -2.32
N ALA A 233 5.31 20.22 -2.55
CA ALA A 233 5.02 21.34 -3.43
C ALA A 233 6.35 21.98 -3.89
N ARG A 234 6.32 22.74 -4.99
CA ARG A 234 7.51 23.42 -5.53
C ARG A 234 8.04 24.46 -4.54
N HIS A 235 9.34 24.47 -4.27
CA HIS A 235 10.00 25.50 -3.47
C HIS A 235 9.83 26.90 -4.10
N GLY A 236 9.64 27.92 -3.25
CA GLY A 236 9.37 29.30 -3.69
C GLY A 236 7.93 29.55 -4.15
N SER A 237 7.04 28.57 -4.01
CA SER A 237 5.58 28.77 -4.05
C SER A 237 5.04 28.91 -2.63
N ALA A 238 3.87 29.54 -2.47
CA ALA A 238 3.22 29.67 -1.16
C ALA A 238 2.98 28.30 -0.47
N ALA A 239 2.62 27.27 -1.24
CA ALA A 239 2.44 25.91 -0.73
C ALA A 239 3.78 25.25 -0.35
N GLY A 240 4.83 25.45 -1.16
CA GLY A 240 6.18 24.97 -0.86
C GLY A 240 6.74 25.59 0.42
N ASP A 241 6.57 26.89 0.60
CA ASP A 241 7.02 27.62 1.78
C ASP A 241 6.26 27.17 3.03
N ALA A 242 4.96 26.88 2.91
CA ALA A 242 4.16 26.31 3.99
C ALA A 242 4.60 24.90 4.40
N VAL A 243 4.91 24.04 3.43
CA VAL A 243 5.47 22.70 3.70
C VAL A 243 6.82 22.83 4.41
N ALA A 244 7.72 23.68 3.92
CA ALA A 244 9.03 23.91 4.52
C ALA A 244 8.93 24.46 5.95
N GLU A 245 8.01 25.42 6.19
CA GLU A 245 7.75 25.97 7.52
C GLU A 245 7.16 24.93 8.48
N ALA A 246 6.18 24.16 8.03
CA ALA A 246 5.61 23.07 8.83
C ALA A 246 6.69 22.06 9.24
N GLN A 247 7.57 21.68 8.31
CA GLN A 247 8.70 20.79 8.59
C GLN A 247 9.69 21.37 9.61
N ARG A 248 10.04 22.67 9.49
CA ARG A 248 10.90 23.38 10.47
C ARG A 248 10.28 23.36 11.86
N ARG A 249 8.95 23.54 11.95
CA ARG A 249 8.19 23.56 13.21
C ARG A 249 7.80 22.20 13.75
N HIS A 250 8.23 21.12 13.12
CA HIS A 250 7.83 19.76 13.48
C HIS A 250 6.32 19.49 13.38
N MET A 251 5.67 20.08 12.39
CA MET A 251 4.23 19.98 12.09
C MET A 251 3.99 19.46 10.66
N MET A 252 2.72 19.29 10.30
CA MET A 252 2.29 18.99 8.93
C MET A 252 1.58 20.20 8.33
N ALA A 253 1.78 20.44 7.03
CA ALA A 253 0.98 21.39 6.28
C ALA A 253 -0.38 20.75 5.96
N VAL A 254 -1.44 21.20 6.63
CA VAL A 254 -2.80 20.69 6.48
C VAL A 254 -3.71 21.83 6.04
N VAL A 255 -4.56 21.57 5.06
CA VAL A 255 -5.56 22.52 4.55
C VAL A 255 -6.97 22.06 4.94
N PRO A 256 -7.89 23.01 5.18
CA PRO A 256 -9.25 22.68 5.59
C PRO A 256 -10.05 22.04 4.44
N PRO A 257 -11.14 21.33 4.75
CA PRO A 257 -11.92 20.57 3.78
C PRO A 257 -12.63 21.44 2.73
N ASP A 258 -12.86 22.72 2.99
CA ASP A 258 -13.45 23.68 2.05
C ASP A 258 -12.41 24.37 1.14
N SER A 259 -11.12 24.04 1.30
CA SER A 259 -10.07 24.58 0.43
C SER A 259 -10.20 24.05 -1.01
N PRO A 260 -9.84 24.86 -2.04
CA PRO A 260 -9.85 24.40 -3.43
C PRO A 260 -9.03 23.13 -3.68
N ILE A 261 -7.91 22.96 -2.94
CA ILE A 261 -7.05 21.78 -3.06
C ILE A 261 -7.75 20.54 -2.49
N ALA A 262 -8.43 20.66 -1.34
CA ALA A 262 -9.22 19.56 -0.79
C ALA A 262 -10.39 19.17 -1.71
N LEU A 263 -11.13 20.15 -2.23
CA LEU A 263 -12.22 19.90 -3.17
C LEU A 263 -11.75 19.19 -4.45
N ALA A 264 -10.59 19.58 -4.99
CA ALA A 264 -10.00 18.92 -6.15
C ALA A 264 -9.49 17.50 -5.81
N ALA A 265 -8.84 17.32 -4.65
CA ALA A 265 -8.33 16.01 -4.22
C ALA A 265 -9.45 14.97 -4.04
N PHE A 266 -10.58 15.41 -3.46
CA PHE A 266 -11.73 14.59 -3.12
C PHE A 266 -12.87 14.64 -4.14
N GLU A 267 -12.67 15.21 -5.33
CA GLU A 267 -13.74 15.51 -6.30
C GLU A 267 -14.66 14.30 -6.59
N GLN A 268 -14.10 13.08 -6.60
CA GLN A 268 -14.85 11.84 -6.87
C GLN A 268 -15.46 11.19 -5.62
N GLN A 269 -15.19 11.72 -4.43
CA GLN A 269 -15.70 11.25 -3.14
C GLN A 269 -16.81 12.15 -2.57
N ILE A 270 -17.10 13.28 -3.23
CA ILE A 270 -18.09 14.27 -2.77
C ILE A 270 -19.19 14.54 -3.82
N PRO A 271 -20.37 15.04 -3.40
CA PRO A 271 -21.40 15.45 -4.34
C PRO A 271 -20.91 16.53 -5.31
N ARG A 272 -21.38 16.49 -6.56
CA ARG A 272 -21.06 17.53 -7.55
C ARG A 272 -21.48 18.92 -7.03
N GLY A 273 -20.56 19.87 -7.05
CA GLY A 273 -20.80 21.24 -6.56
C GLY A 273 -20.73 21.39 -5.05
N ALA A 274 -20.26 20.36 -4.32
CA ALA A 274 -19.99 20.48 -2.90
C ALA A 274 -18.99 21.60 -2.60
N ARG A 275 -19.24 22.31 -1.50
CA ARG A 275 -18.39 23.41 -1.00
C ARG A 275 -17.42 22.95 0.09
N THR A 276 -17.44 21.66 0.42
CA THR A 276 -16.54 21.04 1.38
C THR A 276 -16.27 19.59 1.00
N ALA A 277 -15.04 19.13 1.27
CA ALA A 277 -14.61 17.75 1.17
C ALA A 277 -15.06 16.89 2.36
N ALA A 278 -15.59 17.52 3.43
CA ALA A 278 -16.07 16.81 4.60
C ALA A 278 -17.51 16.30 4.39
N GLY A 279 -17.79 15.07 4.83
CA GLY A 279 -19.12 14.47 4.71
C GLY A 279 -19.10 13.01 4.28
N PRO A 280 -20.27 12.36 4.19
CA PRO A 280 -20.35 10.96 3.81
C PRO A 280 -19.74 10.74 2.42
N LEU A 281 -19.07 9.60 2.27
CA LEU A 281 -18.50 9.18 0.98
C LEU A 281 -19.61 9.11 -0.07
N HIS A 282 -19.47 9.92 -1.12
CA HIS A 282 -20.31 9.87 -2.31
C HIS A 282 -19.49 9.28 -3.45
N THR A 283 -19.56 7.97 -3.65
CA THR A 283 -19.06 7.37 -4.89
C THR A 283 -20.12 7.49 -5.96
N GLY A 284 -19.84 8.26 -7.01
CA GLY A 284 -20.63 8.18 -8.23
C GLY A 284 -20.45 6.78 -8.81
N ARG A 285 -21.41 5.88 -8.58
CA ARG A 285 -21.44 4.59 -9.26
C ARG A 285 -21.44 4.92 -10.75
N ARG A 286 -20.32 4.70 -11.44
CA ARG A 286 -20.29 4.77 -12.89
C ARG A 286 -21.27 3.69 -13.33
N ALA A 287 -22.49 4.10 -13.70
CA ALA A 287 -23.43 3.18 -14.32
C ALA A 287 -22.66 2.59 -15.50
N ALA A 288 -22.49 1.27 -15.49
CA ALA A 288 -21.97 0.57 -16.65
C ALA A 288 -22.90 0.93 -17.80
N THR A 289 -22.45 1.84 -18.67
CA THR A 289 -23.15 2.11 -19.92
C THR A 289 -22.97 0.87 -20.77
N GLY A 290 -23.91 -0.06 -20.65
CA GLY A 290 -24.18 -1.06 -21.65
C GLY A 290 -24.33 -0.35 -23.00
N GLY A 291 -23.48 -0.70 -23.94
CA GLY A 291 -23.39 -0.04 -25.23
C GLY A 291 -22.49 -0.83 -26.17
N ALA A 292 -22.89 -2.06 -26.47
CA ALA A 292 -22.36 -2.80 -27.61
C ALA A 292 -22.57 -1.98 -28.89
N ARG A 293 -21.47 -1.53 -29.51
CA ARG A 293 -21.29 -1.26 -30.95
C ARG A 293 -19.79 -1.48 -31.19
N GLY A 294 -19.32 -2.55 -31.82
CA GLY A 294 -19.65 -2.95 -33.18
C GLY A 294 -18.73 -2.17 -34.13
N GLY A 295 -17.58 -2.74 -34.47
CA GLY A 295 -16.67 -2.17 -35.48
C GLY A 295 -15.21 -2.62 -35.35
N THR A 296 -14.88 -3.76 -35.95
CA THR A 296 -13.50 -4.13 -36.30
C THR A 296 -13.06 -3.30 -37.51
N PRO A 297 -11.89 -2.63 -37.48
CA PRO A 297 -11.20 -2.24 -38.70
C PRO A 297 -10.30 -3.40 -39.17
N ARG A 298 -10.30 -3.59 -40.49
CA ARG A 298 -9.43 -4.50 -41.24
C ARG A 298 -7.96 -4.12 -41.12
#